data_AF-A0A0M0X2R6-F1
#
_entry.id   AF-A0A0M0X2R6-F1
#
_cell.length_a   1.000
_cell.length_b   1.000
_cell.length_c   1.000
_cell.angle_alpha   90.00
_cell.angle_beta   90.00
_cell.angle_gamma   90.00
#
_symmetry.space_group_name_H-M   'P 1'
#
loop_
_entity.id
_entity.type
_entity.pdbx_description
1 polymer ?
#
loop_
_entity_poly.entity_id
_entity_poly.type
_entity_poly.pdbx_seq_one_letter_code
_entity_poly.pdbx_strand_id
1 'polypeptide(L)'
;MKKTLIIISIVLLIILTACNSSSSKVVDDYDTSQLSADFGDDEAYEIGANADGMPVFKNHKRALQQAQIDYKKGFAATAKEYDLKPISQKNYKDYMTYAWQLETKDETVVQQGVMIAKFLDIYENSFE
;
A
#
# COMPACT_ATOMS: atom_id res chain seq x y z
N MET A 1 9.41 -38.79 23.01
CA MET A 1 8.73 -38.70 21.69
C MET A 1 7.82 -37.49 21.54
N LYS A 2 7.00 -37.10 22.54
CA LYS A 2 6.15 -35.88 22.45
C LYS A 2 6.94 -34.55 22.47
N LYS A 3 7.99 -34.43 23.29
CA LYS A 3 8.78 -33.18 23.41
C LYS A 3 9.62 -32.86 22.16
N THR A 4 10.14 -33.88 21.48
CA THR A 4 10.90 -33.73 20.23
C THR A 4 10.00 -33.37 19.04
N LEU A 5 8.77 -33.88 18.99
CA LEU A 5 7.78 -33.47 17.97
C LEU A 5 7.37 -31.99 18.11
N ILE A 6 7.20 -31.49 19.35
CA ILE A 6 6.81 -30.10 19.62
C ILE A 6 7.93 -29.12 19.21
N ILE A 7 9.20 -29.47 19.48
CA ILE A 7 10.35 -28.61 19.12
C ILE A 7 10.54 -28.55 17.59
N ILE A 8 10.37 -29.67 16.88
CA ILE A 8 10.44 -29.69 15.41
C ILE A 8 9.30 -28.85 14.80
N SER A 9 8.10 -28.90 15.39
CA SER A 9 6.95 -28.12 14.90
C SER A 9 7.10 -26.60 15.13
N ILE A 10 7.81 -26.18 16.18
CA ILE A 10 8.10 -24.76 16.45
C ILE A 10 9.20 -24.25 15.52
N VAL A 11 10.23 -25.06 15.25
CA VAL A 11 11.31 -24.70 14.31
C VAL A 11 10.79 -24.62 12.87
N LEU A 12 9.85 -25.48 12.46
CA LEU A 12 9.20 -25.41 11.14
C LEU A 12 8.31 -24.16 10.98
N LEU A 13 7.70 -23.67 12.06
CA LEU A 13 6.89 -22.44 12.04
C LEU A 13 7.73 -21.17 11.92
N ILE A 14 8.99 -21.19 12.39
CA ILE A 14 9.90 -20.03 12.30
C ILE A 14 10.46 -19.86 10.88
N ILE A 15 10.63 -20.94 10.12
CA ILE A 15 11.13 -20.89 8.73
C ILE A 15 10.09 -20.28 7.77
N LEU A 16 8.82 -20.22 8.13
CA LEU A 16 7.76 -19.62 7.31
C LEU A 16 7.62 -18.09 7.46
N THR A 17 8.45 -17.43 8.27
CA THR A 17 8.35 -15.97 8.53
C THR A 17 9.46 -15.12 7.93
N ALA A 18 10.35 -15.70 7.12
CA ALA A 18 11.40 -14.96 6.42
C ALA A 18 11.13 -14.87 4.91
N CYS A 19 9.89 -14.56 4.50
CA CYS A 19 9.72 -13.84 3.24
C CYS A 19 10.15 -12.38 3.51
N ASN A 20 11.47 -12.14 3.51
CA ASN A 20 11.96 -10.82 3.13
C ASN A 20 11.57 -10.64 1.67
N SER A 21 10.37 -10.10 1.42
CA SER A 21 9.98 -9.69 0.08
C SER A 21 10.98 -8.63 -0.36
N SER A 22 11.89 -9.04 -1.26
CA SER A 22 12.92 -8.18 -1.86
C SER A 22 12.31 -6.94 -2.54
N SER A 23 11.02 -7.00 -2.86
CA SER A 23 10.25 -5.94 -3.49
C SER A 23 10.01 -4.70 -2.63
N SER A 24 10.02 -4.83 -1.29
CA SER A 24 9.93 -3.66 -0.39
C SER A 24 11.18 -2.78 -0.41
N LYS A 25 12.30 -3.29 -0.93
CA LYS A 25 13.59 -2.60 -0.87
C LYS A 25 13.80 -1.77 -2.13
N VAL A 26 14.00 -0.47 -1.92
CA VAL A 26 14.51 0.43 -2.96
C VAL A 26 15.95 0.09 -3.27
N VAL A 27 16.25 -0.18 -4.54
CA VAL A 27 17.59 -0.54 -5.01
C VAL A 27 18.14 0.44 -6.04
N ASP A 28 17.29 1.29 -6.61
CA ASP A 28 17.68 2.31 -7.58
C ASP A 28 16.73 3.52 -7.53
N ASP A 29 17.11 4.60 -8.22
CA ASP A 29 16.24 5.75 -8.45
C ASP A 29 15.14 5.39 -9.48
N TYR A 30 14.03 6.12 -9.45
CA TYR A 30 12.93 5.95 -10.40
C TYR A 30 12.58 7.28 -11.05
N ASP A 31 12.39 7.27 -12.38
CA ASP A 31 11.94 8.44 -13.13
C ASP A 31 10.44 8.66 -12.91
N THR A 32 10.10 9.49 -11.93
CA THR A 32 8.72 9.78 -11.54
C THR A 32 7.92 10.53 -12.62
N SER A 33 8.57 11.08 -13.65
CA SER A 33 7.86 11.72 -14.77
C SER A 33 7.02 10.74 -15.60
N GLN A 34 7.26 9.44 -15.44
CA GLN A 34 6.51 8.37 -16.09
C GLN A 34 5.24 7.96 -15.32
N LEU A 35 5.07 8.46 -14.10
CA LEU A 35 3.89 8.14 -13.28
C LEU A 35 2.67 8.90 -13.78
N SER A 36 1.51 8.24 -13.72
CA SER A 36 0.22 8.88 -14.05
C SER A 36 -0.31 9.78 -12.92
N ALA A 37 0.43 9.88 -11.82
CA ALA A 37 0.06 10.54 -10.57
C ALA A 37 1.15 11.52 -10.15
N ASP A 38 0.72 12.70 -9.73
CA ASP A 38 1.55 13.66 -9.03
C ASP A 38 1.06 13.72 -7.58
N PHE A 39 1.93 13.33 -6.64
CA PHE A 39 1.65 13.35 -5.20
C PHE A 39 2.19 14.61 -4.51
N GLY A 40 2.76 15.54 -5.28
CA GLY A 40 3.44 16.74 -4.78
C GLY A 40 4.83 16.45 -4.21
N ASP A 41 5.40 17.47 -3.55
CA ASP A 41 6.78 17.47 -3.07
C ASP A 41 6.95 16.95 -1.63
N ASP A 42 5.96 16.25 -1.05
CA ASP A 42 6.08 15.70 0.30
C ASP A 42 7.06 14.52 0.31
N GLU A 43 8.08 14.58 1.16
CA GLU A 43 9.07 13.50 1.35
C GLU A 43 8.43 12.14 1.65
N ALA A 44 7.22 12.10 2.20
CA ALA A 44 6.46 10.88 2.41
C ALA A 44 6.19 10.10 1.12
N TYR A 45 6.13 10.78 -0.03
CA TYR A 45 5.87 10.22 -1.35
C TYR A 45 7.13 10.06 -2.19
N GLU A 46 8.32 10.12 -1.60
CA GLU A 46 9.54 9.78 -2.35
C GLU A 46 9.46 8.34 -2.88
N ILE A 47 9.69 8.20 -4.19
CA ILE A 47 9.62 6.93 -4.92
C ILE A 47 11.03 6.57 -5.40
N GLY A 48 11.33 5.28 -5.39
CA GLY A 48 12.47 4.69 -6.08
C GLY A 48 12.04 3.41 -6.81
N ALA A 49 12.99 2.68 -7.35
CA ALA A 49 12.73 1.42 -8.03
C ALA A 49 13.05 0.24 -7.11
N ASN A 50 12.19 -0.78 -7.11
CA ASN A 50 12.47 -2.06 -6.49
C ASN A 50 13.34 -2.95 -7.41
N ALA A 51 13.68 -4.16 -6.97
CA ALA A 51 14.55 -5.08 -7.71
C ALA A 51 14.01 -5.49 -9.09
N ASP A 52 12.71 -5.33 -9.32
CA ASP A 52 12.02 -5.63 -10.58
C ASP A 52 11.89 -4.39 -11.48
N GLY A 53 12.42 -3.24 -11.05
CA GLY A 53 12.31 -1.96 -11.76
C GLY A 53 10.96 -1.26 -11.58
N MET A 54 10.11 -1.74 -10.67
CA MET A 54 8.79 -1.17 -10.41
C MET A 54 8.88 0.01 -9.43
N PRO A 55 8.02 1.04 -9.58
CA PRO A 55 7.99 2.16 -8.65
C PRO A 55 7.52 1.71 -7.28
N VAL A 56 8.25 2.09 -6.24
CA VAL A 56 7.92 1.79 -4.85
C VAL A 56 8.21 3.00 -3.97
N PHE A 57 7.37 3.25 -2.97
CA PHE A 57 7.63 4.31 -1.98
C PHE A 57 8.84 3.94 -1.12
N LYS A 58 9.83 4.85 -1.00
CA LYS A 58 11.02 4.65 -0.16
C LYS A 58 10.67 4.34 1.29
N ASN A 59 9.57 4.92 1.78
CA ASN A 59 8.97 4.58 3.07
C ASN A 59 7.46 4.40 2.91
N HIS A 60 7.05 3.23 2.44
CA HIS A 60 5.63 2.90 2.22
C HIS A 60 4.74 3.12 3.47
N LYS A 61 5.27 2.93 4.69
CA LYS A 61 4.50 3.20 5.93
C LYS A 61 4.21 4.69 6.11
N ARG A 62 5.22 5.55 5.91
CA ARG A 62 5.05 7.01 5.96
C ARG A 62 4.17 7.50 4.81
N ALA A 63 4.34 6.94 3.62
CA ALA A 63 3.51 7.23 2.46
C ALA A 63 2.02 6.95 2.74
N LEU A 64 1.70 5.80 3.34
CA LEU A 64 0.32 5.47 3.71
C LEU A 64 -0.25 6.43 4.77
N GLN A 65 0.56 6.80 5.77
CA GLN A 65 0.14 7.77 6.79
C GLN A 65 -0.18 9.14 6.18
N GLN A 66 0.64 9.59 5.24
CA GLN A 66 0.41 10.86 4.54
C GLN A 66 -0.83 10.78 3.63
N ALA A 67 -0.99 9.68 2.89
CA ALA A 67 -2.18 9.45 2.06
C ALA A 67 -3.47 9.46 2.89
N GLN A 68 -3.46 8.89 4.10
CA GLN A 68 -4.60 8.94 5.02
C GLN A 68 -5.00 10.37 5.42
N ILE A 69 -4.05 11.31 5.43
CA ILE A 69 -4.27 12.72 5.73
C ILE A 69 -4.79 13.43 4.48
N ASP A 70 -4.09 13.29 3.35
CA ASP A 70 -4.37 14.03 2.11
C ASP A 70 -5.68 13.57 1.47
N TYR A 71 -5.95 12.27 1.52
CA TYR A 71 -7.13 11.64 0.89
C TYR A 71 -8.17 11.19 1.93
N LYS A 72 -8.21 11.87 3.08
CA LYS A 72 -9.06 11.54 4.22
C LYS A 72 -10.54 11.36 3.86
N LYS A 73 -11.10 12.23 3.00
CA LYS A 73 -12.52 12.15 2.62
C LYS A 73 -12.79 10.94 1.73
N GLY A 74 -11.91 10.67 0.77
CA GLY A 74 -11.96 9.49 -0.09
C GLY A 74 -11.93 8.21 0.73
N PHE A 75 -10.92 8.06 1.61
CA PHE A 75 -10.81 6.88 2.47
C PHE A 75 -12.03 6.70 3.39
N ALA A 76 -12.55 7.79 3.97
CA ALA A 76 -13.73 7.71 4.83
C ALA A 76 -15.00 7.35 4.05
N ALA A 77 -15.17 7.88 2.83
CA ALA A 77 -16.30 7.55 1.97
C ALA A 77 -16.27 6.08 1.53
N THR A 78 -15.13 5.58 1.05
CA THR A 78 -14.96 4.16 0.69
C THR A 78 -15.21 3.24 1.87
N ALA A 79 -14.66 3.57 3.05
CA ALA A 79 -14.89 2.79 4.26
C ALA A 79 -16.38 2.70 4.60
N LYS A 80 -17.10 3.81 4.49
CA LYS A 80 -18.52 3.89 4.82
C LYS A 80 -19.40 3.16 3.81
N GLU A 81 -19.14 3.32 2.51
CA GLU A 81 -19.96 2.75 1.45
C GLU A 81 -19.86 1.22 1.38
N TYR A 82 -18.67 0.68 1.65
CA TYR A 82 -18.39 -0.76 1.54
C TYR A 82 -18.16 -1.46 2.89
N ASP A 83 -18.52 -0.81 4.01
CA ASP A 83 -18.36 -1.34 5.38
C ASP A 83 -16.95 -1.86 5.69
N LEU A 84 -15.93 -1.11 5.25
CA LEU A 84 -14.53 -1.48 5.44
C LEU A 84 -13.98 -0.91 6.75
N LYS A 85 -13.05 -1.65 7.36
CA LYS A 85 -12.17 -1.12 8.40
C LYS A 85 -11.29 -0.02 7.82
N PRO A 86 -10.80 0.94 8.64
CA PRO A 86 -9.83 1.93 8.19
C PRO A 86 -8.66 1.30 7.42
N ILE A 87 -8.21 1.99 6.38
CA ILE A 87 -7.13 1.53 5.52
C ILE A 87 -5.88 1.13 6.32
N SER A 88 -5.29 0.01 5.93
CA SER A 88 -4.07 -0.58 6.47
C SER A 88 -3.42 -1.48 5.41
N GLN A 89 -2.20 -1.95 5.68
CA GLN A 89 -1.55 -2.97 4.84
C GLN A 89 -2.38 -4.25 4.68
N LYS A 90 -3.31 -4.57 5.60
CA LYS A 90 -4.07 -5.82 5.53
C LYS A 90 -5.27 -5.78 4.59
N ASN A 91 -5.77 -4.60 4.27
CA ASN A 91 -7.00 -4.38 3.51
C ASN A 91 -6.83 -3.37 2.37
N TYR A 92 -5.60 -3.04 1.98
CA TYR A 92 -5.36 -2.05 0.91
C TYR A 92 -5.96 -2.49 -0.44
N LYS A 93 -5.99 -3.79 -0.73
CA LYS A 93 -6.61 -4.32 -1.95
C LYS A 93 -8.11 -4.05 -2.03
N ASP A 94 -8.80 -4.02 -0.89
CA ASP A 94 -10.23 -3.66 -0.85
C ASP A 94 -10.42 -2.20 -1.27
N TYR A 95 -9.56 -1.30 -0.75
CA TYR A 95 -9.59 0.11 -1.13
C TYR A 95 -9.16 0.34 -2.58
N MET A 96 -8.19 -0.40 -3.09
CA MET A 96 -7.76 -0.34 -4.50
C MET A 96 -8.92 -0.73 -5.44
N THR A 97 -9.70 -1.73 -5.05
CA THR A 97 -10.89 -2.18 -5.80
C THR A 97 -11.99 -1.12 -5.81
N TYR A 98 -12.21 -0.46 -4.66
CA TYR A 98 -13.45 0.30 -4.43
C TYR A 98 -13.31 1.83 -4.45
N ALA A 99 -12.13 2.40 -4.20
CA ALA A 99 -12.01 3.84 -3.99
C ALA A 99 -12.32 4.69 -5.23
N TRP A 100 -12.04 4.20 -6.43
CA TRP A 100 -12.26 4.93 -7.68
C TRP A 100 -13.71 4.88 -8.19
N GLN A 101 -14.53 3.97 -7.65
CA GLN A 101 -15.89 3.68 -8.12
C GLN A 101 -17.00 4.21 -7.19
N LEU A 102 -16.70 5.19 -6.33
CA LEU A 102 -17.67 5.76 -5.38
C LEU A 102 -18.82 6.47 -6.12
N GLU A 103 -20.06 6.09 -5.81
CA GLU A 103 -21.25 6.71 -6.39
C GLU A 103 -21.66 7.97 -5.61
N THR A 104 -20.89 9.05 -5.76
CA THR A 104 -21.13 10.32 -5.07
C THR A 104 -21.07 11.53 -5.99
N LYS A 105 -21.81 12.59 -5.64
CA LYS A 105 -21.75 13.91 -6.30
C LYS A 105 -20.71 14.85 -5.67
N ASP A 106 -20.06 14.43 -4.58
CA ASP A 106 -18.96 15.20 -3.98
C ASP A 106 -17.69 15.04 -4.84
N GLU A 107 -17.40 16.04 -5.65
CA GLU A 107 -16.24 16.06 -6.55
C GLU A 107 -14.91 15.88 -5.81
N THR A 108 -14.79 16.34 -4.56
CA THR A 108 -13.58 16.13 -3.76
C THR A 108 -13.40 14.65 -3.44
N VAL A 109 -14.49 13.95 -3.09
CA VAL A 109 -14.43 12.51 -2.81
C VAL A 109 -14.09 11.73 -4.07
N VAL A 110 -14.66 12.10 -5.21
CA VAL A 110 -14.34 11.47 -6.51
C VAL A 110 -12.86 11.65 -6.85
N GLN A 111 -12.32 12.87 -6.74
CA GLN A 111 -10.91 13.15 -7.00
C GLN A 111 -9.98 12.40 -6.04
N GLN A 112 -10.31 12.39 -4.75
CA GLN A 112 -9.53 11.62 -3.77
C GLN A 112 -9.60 10.12 -4.03
N GLY A 113 -10.74 9.59 -4.47
CA GLY A 113 -10.88 8.19 -4.88
C GLY A 113 -9.93 7.78 -6.01
N VAL A 114 -9.81 8.63 -7.04
CA VAL A 114 -8.84 8.44 -8.13
C VAL A 114 -7.40 8.48 -7.62
N MET A 115 -7.07 9.44 -6.76
CA MET A 115 -5.71 9.53 -6.19
C MET A 115 -5.37 8.37 -5.27
N ILE A 116 -6.35 7.84 -4.51
CA ILE A 116 -6.19 6.65 -3.69
C ILE A 116 -5.86 5.44 -4.57
N ALA A 117 -6.56 5.23 -5.68
CA ALA A 117 -6.27 4.11 -6.58
C ALA A 117 -4.84 4.20 -7.13
N LYS A 118 -4.45 5.37 -7.66
CA LYS A 118 -3.09 5.61 -8.17
C LYS A 118 -2.01 5.44 -7.10
N PHE A 119 -2.28 5.88 -5.87
CA PHE A 119 -1.38 5.67 -4.74
C PHE A 119 -1.22 4.17 -4.45
N LEU A 120 -2.32 3.42 -4.45
CA LEU A 120 -2.32 2.00 -4.11
C LEU A 120 -1.62 1.13 -5.16
N ASP A 121 -1.67 1.51 -6.44
CA ASP A 121 -0.90 0.87 -7.53
C ASP A 121 0.62 0.91 -7.28
N ILE A 122 1.12 1.94 -6.61
CA ILE A 122 2.54 2.05 -6.24
C ILE A 122 2.80 1.40 -4.88
N TYR A 123 1.86 1.57 -3.93
CA TYR A 123 1.98 1.01 -2.59
C TYR A 123 2.08 -0.51 -2.59
N GLU A 124 1.36 -1.19 -3.51
CA GLU A 124 1.36 -2.64 -3.58
C GLU A 124 2.72 -3.25 -3.96
N ASN A 125 3.53 -2.54 -4.76
CA ASN A 125 4.88 -2.95 -5.15
C ASN A 125 5.85 -3.08 -3.96
N SER A 126 5.43 -2.65 -2.76
CA SER A 126 6.16 -2.88 -1.51
C SER A 126 5.99 -4.29 -0.94
N PHE A 127 5.04 -5.08 -1.46
CA PHE A 127 4.65 -6.37 -0.88
C PHE A 127 4.62 -7.53 -1.87
N GLU A 128 4.44 -7.25 -3.16
CA GLU A 128 4.33 -8.26 -4.22
C GLU A 128 5.68 -8.67 -4.79
#